data_AF-A0A0J1FIQ5-F1
#
_entry.id   AF-A0A0J1FIQ5-F1
#
_cell.length_a   1.000
_cell.length_b   1.000
_cell.length_c   1.000
_cell.angle_alpha   90.00
_cell.angle_beta   90.00
_cell.angle_gamma   90.00
#
_symmetry.space_group_name_H-M   'P 1'
#
loop_
_entity.id
_entity.type
_entity.pdbx_description
1 polymer ?
#
loop_
_entity_poly.entity_id
_entity_poly.type
_entity_poly.pdbx_seq_one_letter_code
_entity_poly.pdbx_strand_id
1 'polypeptide(L)'
;MRDYLSKAGHLILQHCLDNKIGRVVVGVNPGWKQAIKIGHVNNQNFVQIPFWKFRRFLAYLCEKNGIEYVEITESYTSKASFLDRDLLPEFDPEHTEKYVFSGKRVKRGLYRSANGQGVNADLNGAANILRKACPGINLSRVSHALCLNPIRLYPLATIKKRTLKSKAAA
;
A
#
# COMPACT_ATOMS: atom_id res chain seq x y z
N MET A 1 -20.10 -5.04 -3.87
CA MET A 1 -18.72 -5.47 -3.55
C MET A 1 -17.91 -5.85 -4.80
N ARG A 2 -18.39 -6.77 -5.66
CA ARG A 2 -17.67 -7.17 -6.89
C ARG A 2 -17.33 -5.97 -7.79
N ASP A 3 -18.33 -5.13 -8.10
CA ASP A 3 -18.14 -3.91 -8.90
C ASP A 3 -17.07 -2.97 -8.34
N TYR A 4 -17.09 -2.74 -7.02
CA TYR A 4 -16.08 -1.90 -6.33
C TYR A 4 -14.66 -2.43 -6.56
N LEU A 5 -14.44 -3.73 -6.37
CA LEU A 5 -13.12 -4.35 -6.51
C LEU A 5 -12.66 -4.35 -7.97
N SER A 6 -13.56 -4.60 -8.92
CA SER A 6 -13.26 -4.52 -10.34
C SER A 6 -12.83 -3.10 -10.73
N LYS A 7 -13.60 -2.07 -10.34
CA LYS A 7 -13.24 -0.67 -10.59
C LYS A 7 -11.95 -0.26 -9.90
N ALA A 8 -11.73 -0.67 -8.65
CA ALA A 8 -10.50 -0.39 -7.92
C ALA A 8 -9.27 -0.99 -8.63
N GLY A 9 -9.35 -2.25 -9.07
CA GLY A 9 -8.27 -2.89 -9.82
C GLY A 9 -7.97 -2.18 -11.15
N HIS A 10 -9.01 -1.79 -11.89
CA HIS A 10 -8.83 -1.02 -13.11
C HIS A 10 -8.27 0.38 -12.88
N LEU A 11 -8.63 1.06 -11.78
CA LEU A 11 -8.03 2.35 -11.43
C LEU A 11 -6.54 2.22 -11.13
N ILE A 12 -6.14 1.19 -10.39
CA ILE A 12 -4.72 0.91 -10.13
C ILE A 12 -4.00 0.65 -11.45
N LEU A 13 -4.56 -0.19 -12.31
CA LEU A 13 -3.99 -0.49 -13.63
C LEU A 13 -3.83 0.77 -14.48
N GLN A 14 -4.88 1.59 -14.62
CA GLN A 14 -4.82 2.83 -15.39
C GLN A 14 -3.75 3.78 -14.85
N HIS A 15 -3.68 3.94 -13.52
CA HIS A 15 -2.63 4.73 -12.90
C HIS A 15 -1.22 4.21 -13.24
N CYS A 16 -1.03 2.89 -13.26
CA CYS A 16 0.25 2.30 -13.64
C CYS A 16 0.59 2.57 -15.11
N LEU A 17 -0.37 2.44 -16.02
CA LEU A 17 -0.17 2.70 -17.45
C LEU A 17 0.14 4.17 -17.72
N ASP A 18 -0.64 5.09 -17.15
CA ASP A 18 -0.48 6.54 -17.31
C ASP A 18 0.89 7.04 -16.82
N ASN A 19 1.42 6.41 -15.76
CA ASN A 19 2.68 6.79 -15.13
C ASN A 19 3.86 5.88 -15.53
N LYS A 20 3.67 4.97 -16.50
CA LYS A 20 4.70 4.03 -16.98
C LYS A 20 5.33 3.20 -15.85
N ILE A 21 4.50 2.73 -14.92
CA ILE A 21 4.92 1.89 -13.80
C ILE A 21 4.97 0.44 -14.27
N GLY A 22 6.17 -0.15 -14.26
CA GLY A 22 6.39 -1.54 -14.71
C GLY A 22 6.27 -2.60 -13.62
N ARG A 23 6.15 -2.21 -12.34
CA ARG A 23 6.15 -3.15 -11.21
C ARG A 23 5.18 -2.71 -10.11
N VAL A 24 4.36 -3.64 -9.63
CA VAL A 24 3.42 -3.46 -8.53
C VAL A 24 3.77 -4.46 -7.42
N VAL A 25 4.00 -3.94 -6.22
CA VAL A 25 4.34 -4.74 -5.03
C VAL A 25 3.17 -4.70 -4.05
N VAL A 26 2.75 -5.88 -3.57
CA VAL A 26 1.64 -6.03 -2.63
C VAL A 26 2.11 -6.74 -1.36
N GLY A 27 1.87 -6.13 -0.20
CA GLY A 27 2.09 -6.76 1.09
C GLY A 27 0.99 -7.78 1.41
N VAL A 28 1.37 -8.97 1.86
CA VAL A 28 0.45 -10.03 2.27
C VAL A 28 0.98 -10.72 3.52
N ASN A 29 0.14 -10.83 4.55
CA ASN A 29 0.40 -11.68 5.71
C ASN A 29 -0.53 -12.90 5.66
N PRO A 30 0.00 -14.13 5.58
CA PRO A 30 -0.81 -15.34 5.68
C PRO A 30 -1.63 -15.34 6.97
N GLY A 31 -2.89 -15.78 6.91
CA GLY A 31 -3.73 -15.89 8.11
C GLY A 31 -4.11 -14.59 8.81
N TRP A 32 -3.73 -13.41 8.31
CA TRP A 32 -4.00 -12.09 8.94
C TRP A 32 -5.48 -11.76 9.22
N LYS A 33 -6.40 -12.54 8.66
CA LYS A 33 -7.85 -12.43 8.90
C LYS A 33 -8.34 -13.23 10.10
N GLN A 34 -7.56 -14.20 10.56
CA GLN A 34 -7.92 -15.08 11.66
C GLN A 34 -7.71 -14.36 12.99
N ALA A 35 -8.62 -14.59 13.94
CA ALA A 35 -8.52 -14.10 15.31
C ALA A 35 -8.24 -12.58 15.47
N ILE A 36 -8.69 -11.74 14.53
CA ILE A 36 -8.49 -10.29 14.62
C ILE A 36 -9.29 -9.73 15.80
N LYS A 37 -8.66 -8.84 16.57
CA LYS A 37 -9.27 -8.17 17.73
C LYS A 37 -9.36 -6.64 17.51
N ILE A 38 -10.08 -6.20 16.46
CA ILE A 38 -10.31 -4.75 16.17
C ILE A 38 -11.73 -4.26 16.53
N GLY A 39 -12.47 -5.07 17.28
CA GLY A 39 -13.85 -4.81 17.70
C GLY A 39 -14.88 -5.50 16.79
N HIS A 40 -16.05 -5.85 17.35
CA HIS A 40 -17.05 -6.70 16.69
C HIS A 40 -17.48 -6.21 15.30
N VAL A 41 -17.92 -4.95 15.20
CA VAL A 41 -18.39 -4.35 13.93
C VAL A 41 -17.26 -4.27 12.90
N ASN A 42 -16.07 -3.88 13.33
CA ASN A 42 -14.91 -3.74 12.44
C ASN A 42 -14.39 -5.09 11.96
N ASN A 43 -14.37 -6.10 12.84
CA ASN A 43 -14.04 -7.47 12.49
C ASN A 43 -14.99 -7.99 11.40
N GLN A 44 -16.30 -7.82 11.59
CA GLN A 44 -17.30 -8.23 10.61
C GLN A 44 -17.05 -7.55 9.25
N ASN A 45 -16.88 -6.24 9.23
CA ASN A 45 -16.60 -5.51 7.99
C ASN A 45 -15.30 -5.95 7.31
N PHE A 46 -14.22 -6.17 8.08
CA PHE A 46 -12.91 -6.52 7.55
C PHE A 46 -12.85 -7.95 6.98
N VAL A 47 -13.42 -8.92 7.71
CA VAL A 47 -13.39 -10.33 7.31
C VAL A 47 -14.17 -10.55 6.01
N GLN A 48 -15.25 -9.79 5.79
CA GLN A 48 -16.11 -9.86 4.60
C GLN A 48 -15.44 -9.35 3.30
N ILE A 49 -14.37 -8.55 3.39
CA ILE A 49 -13.68 -8.03 2.19
C ILE A 49 -12.88 -9.15 1.52
N PRO A 50 -13.14 -9.55 0.26
CA PRO A 50 -12.50 -10.73 -0.34
C PRO A 50 -11.10 -10.41 -0.90
N PHE A 51 -10.14 -10.07 -0.03
CA PHE A 51 -8.76 -9.68 -0.39
C PHE A 51 -8.06 -10.68 -1.30
N TRP A 52 -8.19 -11.99 -1.06
CA TRP A 52 -7.58 -13.01 -1.91
C TRP A 52 -8.07 -12.94 -3.36
N LYS A 53 -9.40 -12.79 -3.55
CA LYS A 53 -9.99 -12.64 -4.89
C LYS A 53 -9.51 -11.35 -5.55
N PHE A 54 -9.42 -10.26 -4.79
CA PHE A 54 -8.95 -8.98 -5.31
C PHE A 54 -7.49 -9.03 -5.74
N ARG A 55 -6.60 -9.61 -4.92
CA ARG A 55 -5.17 -9.76 -5.27
C ARG A 55 -4.97 -10.61 -6.51
N ARG A 56 -5.67 -11.74 -6.63
CA ARG A 56 -5.62 -12.57 -7.85
C ARG A 56 -6.12 -11.83 -9.09
N PHE A 57 -7.19 -11.06 -8.95
CA PHE A 57 -7.70 -10.22 -10.03
C PHE A 57 -6.70 -9.14 -10.42
N LEU A 58 -6.06 -8.49 -9.45
CA LEU A 58 -5.04 -7.47 -9.69
C LEU A 58 -3.78 -8.05 -10.35
N ALA A 59 -3.29 -9.20 -9.87
CA ALA A 59 -2.16 -9.92 -10.47
C ALA A 59 -2.44 -10.23 -11.95
N TYR A 60 -3.61 -10.81 -12.25
CA TYR A 60 -4.04 -11.07 -13.62
C TYR A 60 -4.08 -9.79 -14.48
N LEU A 61 -4.61 -8.67 -13.94
CA LEU A 61 -4.63 -7.39 -14.66
C LEU A 61 -3.21 -6.87 -14.94
N CYS A 62 -2.31 -6.94 -13.97
CA CYS A 62 -0.92 -6.51 -14.12
C CYS A 62 -0.20 -7.36 -15.17
N GLU A 63 -0.20 -8.68 -15.02
CA GLU A 63 0.48 -9.63 -15.91
C GLU A 63 -0.01 -9.49 -17.36
N LYS A 64 -1.33 -9.38 -17.57
CA LYS A 64 -1.91 -9.19 -18.90
C LYS A 64 -1.44 -7.91 -19.61
N ASN A 65 -1.05 -6.89 -18.85
CA ASN A 65 -0.60 -5.60 -19.38
C ASN A 65 0.93 -5.43 -19.28
N GLY A 66 1.68 -6.50 -19.05
CA GLY A 66 3.15 -6.45 -18.98
C GLY A 66 3.70 -5.76 -17.74
N ILE A 67 2.91 -5.68 -16.66
CA ILE A 67 3.33 -5.13 -15.37
C ILE A 67 3.68 -6.30 -14.45
N GLU A 68 4.88 -6.28 -13.87
CA GLU A 68 5.32 -7.28 -12.91
C GLU A 68 4.53 -7.13 -11.61
N TYR A 69 3.90 -8.22 -11.14
CA TYR A 69 3.17 -8.26 -9.87
C TYR A 69 3.95 -9.11 -8.86
N VAL A 70 4.22 -8.54 -7.69
CA VAL A 70 5.04 -9.19 -6.64
C VAL A 70 4.32 -9.14 -5.31
N GLU A 71 4.18 -10.29 -4.65
CA GLU A 71 3.70 -10.37 -3.27
C GLU A 71 4.89 -10.53 -2.31
N ILE A 72 4.88 -9.79 -1.20
CA ILE A 72 5.89 -9.90 -0.14
C ILE A 72 5.23 -9.91 1.24
N THR A 73 5.94 -10.41 2.25
CA THR A 73 5.44 -10.45 3.62
C THR A 73 5.38 -9.04 4.23
N GLU A 74 4.24 -8.69 4.83
CA GLU A 74 3.97 -7.41 5.49
C GLU A 74 4.34 -7.43 7.00
N SER A 75 5.36 -8.21 7.38
CA SER A 75 5.89 -8.24 8.75
C SER A 75 6.40 -6.86 9.15
N TYR A 76 5.87 -6.31 10.24
CA TYR A 76 6.29 -5.04 10.89
C TYR A 76 6.28 -3.76 10.03
N THR A 77 5.82 -3.79 8.77
CA THR A 77 5.85 -2.63 7.86
C THR A 77 5.01 -1.44 8.34
N SER A 78 3.97 -1.68 9.14
CA SER A 78 3.11 -0.65 9.73
C SER A 78 3.62 -0.12 11.08
N LYS A 79 4.64 -0.75 11.66
CA LYS A 79 5.27 -0.38 12.94
C LYS A 79 6.60 0.34 12.72
N ALA A 80 7.42 -0.20 11.83
CA ALA A 80 8.71 0.37 11.45
C ALA A 80 8.57 1.74 10.78
N SER A 81 9.52 2.63 11.05
CA SER A 81 9.58 3.92 10.39
C SER A 81 10.31 3.80 9.06
N PHE A 82 9.64 4.21 7.98
CA PHE A 82 10.28 4.28 6.68
C PHE A 82 11.36 5.38 6.65
N LEU A 83 11.03 6.56 7.21
CA LEU A 83 11.91 7.73 7.19
C LEU A 83 13.20 7.52 8.00
N ASP A 84 13.09 6.81 9.13
CA ASP A 84 14.24 6.56 10.02
C ASP A 84 15.05 5.32 9.61
N ARG A 85 14.66 4.65 8.51
CA ARG A 85 15.32 3.45 7.99
C ARG A 85 15.38 2.27 8.98
N ASP A 86 14.34 2.12 9.79
CA ASP A 86 14.23 1.00 10.74
C ASP A 86 14.39 -0.36 10.05
N LEU A 87 14.98 -1.33 10.74
CA LEU A 87 15.06 -2.71 10.26
C LEU A 87 13.66 -3.30 10.08
N LEU A 88 13.49 -4.12 9.04
CA LEU A 88 12.24 -4.85 8.75
C LEU A 88 12.47 -6.35 8.92
N PRO A 89 12.45 -6.86 10.16
CA PRO A 89 12.59 -8.29 10.41
C PRO A 89 11.39 -9.06 9.86
N GLU A 90 11.57 -10.35 9.63
CA GLU A 90 10.44 -11.26 9.45
C GLU A 90 9.84 -11.61 10.80
N PHE A 91 8.52 -11.83 10.81
CA PHE A 91 7.85 -12.33 12.00
C PHE A 91 8.19 -13.80 12.18
N ASP A 92 8.86 -14.10 13.29
CA ASP A 92 9.18 -15.45 13.73
C ASP A 92 8.49 -15.71 15.09
N PRO A 93 7.55 -16.68 15.17
CA PRO A 93 6.86 -17.02 16.41
C PRO A 93 7.78 -17.50 17.54
N GLU A 94 8.95 -18.05 17.20
CA GLU A 94 9.92 -18.59 18.17
C GLU A 94 10.83 -17.50 18.72
N HIS A 95 10.95 -16.37 18.01
CA HIS A 95 11.70 -15.20 18.45
C HIS A 95 10.95 -14.45 19.54
N THR A 96 11.53 -14.45 20.76
CA THR A 96 10.91 -13.82 21.93
C THR A 96 11.31 -12.33 22.06
N GLU A 97 12.28 -11.86 21.27
CA GLU A 97 12.76 -10.48 21.34
C GLU A 97 11.73 -9.48 20.78
N LYS A 98 11.47 -8.43 21.56
CA LYS A 98 10.59 -7.34 21.15
C LYS A 98 11.38 -6.33 20.32
N TYR A 99 11.09 -6.28 19.02
CA TYR A 99 11.60 -5.22 18.16
C TYR A 99 11.09 -3.85 18.60
N VAL A 100 12.03 -2.94 18.87
CA VAL A 100 11.75 -1.53 19.15
C VAL A 100 11.96 -0.76 17.85
N PHE A 101 10.90 -0.09 17.40
CA PHE A 101 10.93 0.79 16.23
C PHE A 101 11.07 2.24 16.68
N SER A 102 11.74 3.04 15.87
CA SER A 102 12.06 4.43 16.22
C SER A 102 10.84 5.34 16.11
N GLY A 103 9.95 5.06 15.16
CA GLY A 103 8.67 5.72 15.00
C GLY A 103 7.49 4.99 15.65
N LYS A 104 6.32 5.64 15.63
CA LYS A 104 5.08 5.07 16.16
C LYS A 104 3.85 5.53 15.40
N ARG A 105 2.88 4.62 15.27
CA ARG A 105 1.54 4.97 14.80
C ARG A 105 0.78 5.70 15.91
N VAL A 106 0.39 6.95 15.67
CA VAL A 106 -0.31 7.77 16.67
C VAL A 106 -1.82 7.50 16.63
N LYS A 107 -2.39 7.48 15.42
CA LYS A 107 -3.81 7.17 15.19
C LYS A 107 -4.02 6.66 13.77
N ARG A 108 -5.26 6.28 13.41
CA ARG A 108 -5.60 5.88 12.05
C ARG A 108 -5.24 7.02 11.07
N GLY A 109 -4.48 6.69 10.03
CA GLY A 109 -4.00 7.63 9.03
C GLY A 109 -2.80 8.50 9.44
N LEU A 110 -2.30 8.42 10.68
CA LEU A 110 -1.17 9.22 11.16
C LEU A 110 -0.08 8.37 11.81
N TYR A 111 1.12 8.44 11.24
CA TYR A 111 2.36 7.89 11.76
C TYR A 111 3.33 9.01 12.11
N ARG A 112 4.13 8.83 13.16
CA ARG A 112 5.15 9.79 13.60
C ARG A 112 6.52 9.10 13.59
N SER A 113 7.48 9.64 12.85
CA SER A 113 8.88 9.20 12.87
C SER A 113 9.62 9.66 14.13
N ALA A 114 10.85 9.18 14.32
CA ALA A 114 11.69 9.47 15.48
C ALA A 114 11.93 10.97 15.68
N ASN A 115 12.12 11.71 14.59
CA ASN A 115 12.29 13.16 14.59
C ASN A 115 10.98 13.96 14.82
N GLY A 116 9.86 13.28 15.10
CA GLY A 116 8.57 13.90 15.37
C GLY A 116 7.75 14.26 14.13
N GLN A 117 8.27 14.01 12.92
CA GLN A 117 7.58 14.31 11.68
C GLN A 117 6.35 13.41 11.48
N GLY A 118 5.23 14.02 11.09
CA GLY A 118 3.99 13.32 10.81
C GLY A 118 3.88 12.93 9.35
N VAL A 119 3.60 11.66 9.08
CA VAL A 119 3.31 11.14 7.73
C VAL A 119 2.04 10.30 7.74
N ASN A 120 1.47 10.05 6.56
CA ASN A 120 0.34 9.14 6.46
C ASN A 120 0.76 7.70 6.79
N ALA A 121 0.01 7.03 7.67
CA ALA A 121 0.35 5.68 8.13
C ALA A 121 0.28 4.62 7.02
N ASP A 122 -0.65 4.76 6.08
CA ASP A 122 -0.81 3.81 4.97
C ASP A 122 0.33 4.01 3.94
N LEU A 123 0.75 5.26 3.71
CA LEU A 123 1.93 5.56 2.90
C LEU A 123 3.23 5.03 3.55
N ASN A 124 3.40 5.18 4.87
CA ASN A 124 4.56 4.61 5.59
C ASN A 124 4.62 3.09 5.41
N GLY A 125 3.48 2.41 5.57
CA GLY A 125 3.36 0.97 5.34
C GLY A 125 3.72 0.58 3.90
N ALA A 126 3.14 1.27 2.90
CA ALA A 126 3.42 1.03 1.49
C ALA A 126 4.90 1.26 1.13
N ALA A 127 5.53 2.29 1.69
CA ALA A 127 6.94 2.57 1.47
C ALA A 127 7.85 1.50 2.09
N ASN A 128 7.51 0.98 3.27
CA ASN A 128 8.22 -0.14 3.89
C ASN A 128 8.07 -1.44 3.10
N ILE A 129 6.87 -1.72 2.55
CA ILE A 129 6.65 -2.84 1.62
C ILE A 129 7.59 -2.68 0.42
N LEU A 130 7.58 -1.51 -0.24
CA LEU A 130 8.45 -1.26 -1.39
C LEU A 130 9.93 -1.45 -1.05
N ARG A 131 10.38 -0.94 0.10
CA ARG A 131 11.77 -1.09 0.58
C ARG A 131 12.17 -2.55 0.75
N LYS A 132 11.25 -3.39 1.23
CA LYS A 132 11.49 -4.82 1.43
C LYS A 132 11.55 -5.60 0.12
N ALA A 133 10.71 -5.27 -0.87
CA ALA A 133 10.74 -5.89 -2.19
C ALA A 133 11.93 -5.46 -3.08
N CYS A 134 12.56 -4.34 -2.73
CA CYS A 134 13.59 -3.68 -3.54
C CYS A 134 14.80 -3.28 -2.68
N PRO A 135 15.54 -4.25 -2.09
CA PRO A 135 16.73 -3.94 -1.31
C PRO A 135 17.77 -3.26 -2.20
N GLY A 136 18.42 -2.20 -1.68
CA GLY A 136 19.46 -1.46 -2.39
C GLY A 136 18.97 -0.39 -3.37
N ILE A 137 17.66 -0.23 -3.60
CA ILE A 137 17.13 0.86 -4.43
C ILE A 137 17.15 2.18 -3.65
N ASN A 138 17.57 3.27 -4.31
CA ASN A 138 17.48 4.61 -3.76
C ASN A 138 16.01 5.09 -3.75
N LEU A 139 15.41 5.10 -2.55
CA LEU A 139 14.03 5.54 -2.32
C LEU A 139 13.91 6.97 -1.78
N SER A 140 14.93 7.82 -1.93
CA SER A 140 14.91 9.21 -1.44
C SER A 140 13.70 10.02 -1.92
N ARG A 141 13.31 9.86 -3.19
CA ARG A 141 12.12 10.50 -3.76
C ARG A 141 10.82 10.08 -3.06
N VAL A 142 10.75 8.82 -2.59
CA VAL A 142 9.60 8.32 -1.82
C VAL A 142 9.57 8.98 -0.44
N SER A 143 10.73 9.15 0.20
CA SER A 143 10.83 9.90 1.48
C SER A 143 10.29 11.32 1.35
N HIS A 144 10.62 12.03 0.28
CA HIS A 144 10.06 13.36 0.02
C HIS A 144 8.54 13.31 -0.24
N ALA A 145 8.09 12.35 -1.06
CA ALA A 145 6.66 12.22 -1.39
C ALA A 145 5.78 11.85 -0.19
N LEU A 146 6.31 11.11 0.79
CA LEU A 146 5.62 10.77 2.05
C LEU A 146 5.20 11.99 2.87
N CYS A 147 5.92 13.11 2.69
CA CYS A 147 5.65 14.38 3.36
C CYS A 147 4.53 15.18 2.67
N LEU A 148 4.05 14.71 1.51
CA LEU A 148 2.99 15.35 0.74
C LEU A 148 1.61 14.83 1.14
N ASN A 149 0.58 15.51 0.64
CA ASN A 149 -0.80 15.10 0.86
C ASN A 149 -1.14 13.82 0.08
N PRO A 150 -1.65 12.76 0.74
CA PRO A 150 -2.06 11.54 0.05
C PRO A 150 -3.27 11.82 -0.86
N ILE A 151 -3.27 11.23 -2.05
CA ILE A 151 -4.41 11.28 -2.95
C ILE A 151 -5.44 10.25 -2.50
N ARG A 152 -6.67 10.69 -2.27
CA ARG A 152 -7.79 9.79 -1.97
C ARG A 152 -8.49 9.38 -3.27
N LEU A 153 -8.51 8.08 -3.52
CA LEU A 153 -9.19 7.51 -4.69
C LEU A 153 -10.63 7.08 -4.34
N TYR A 154 -11.53 7.26 -5.30
CA TYR A 154 -12.95 6.90 -5.16
C TYR A 154 -13.35 5.95 -6.29
N PRO A 155 -13.23 4.62 -6.11
CA PRO A 155 -13.48 3.64 -7.17
C PRO A 155 -14.88 3.66 -7.78
N LEU A 156 -15.87 4.13 -7.04
CA LEU A 156 -17.26 4.23 -7.51
C LEU A 156 -17.59 5.61 -8.07
N ALA A 157 -16.72 6.60 -7.93
CA ALA A 157 -16.95 7.90 -8.51
C ALA A 157 -16.76 7.79 -10.03
N THR A 158 -17.79 8.17 -10.78
CA THR A 158 -17.72 8.22 -12.24
C THR A 158 -16.70 9.28 -12.62
N ILE A 159 -15.52 8.86 -13.11
CA ILE A 159 -14.55 9.77 -13.70
C ILE A 159 -15.20 10.32 -14.97
N LYS A 160 -15.68 11.57 -14.95
CA LYS A 160 -15.91 12.31 -16.19
C LYS A 160 -14.55 12.42 -16.88
N LYS A 161 -14.36 11.70 -17.99
CA LYS A 161 -13.16 11.84 -18.82
C LYS A 161 -12.99 13.33 -19.13
N ARG A 162 -11.93 13.94 -18.63
CA ARG A 162 -11.57 15.30 -18.99
C ARG A 162 -11.04 15.20 -20.42
N THR A 163 -11.86 15.54 -21.41
CA THR A 163 -11.42 15.69 -22.79
C THR A 163 -10.34 16.77 -22.80
N LEU A 164 -9.09 16.36 -22.97
CA LEU A 164 -8.02 17.27 -23.35
C LEU A 164 -8.42 17.83 -24.72
N LYS A 165 -8.94 19.06 -24.76
CA LYS A 165 -9.04 19.80 -26.01
C LYS A 165 -7.60 19.95 -26.50
N SER A 166 -7.26 19.28 -27.60
CA SER A 166 -6.07 19.62 -28.36
C SER A 166 -6.15 21.11 -28.67
N LYS A 167 -5.23 21.90 -28.14
CA LYS A 167 -4.95 23.20 -28.73
C LYS A 167 -4.32 22.88 -30.07
N ALA A 168 -5.12 22.98 -31.13
CA ALA A 168 -4.60 23.03 -32.49
C ALA A 168 -3.61 24.19 -32.58
N ALA A 169 -2.45 23.90 -33.17
CA ALA A 169 -1.44 24.87 -33.49
C ALA A 169 -2.04 25.98 -34.38
N ALA A 170 -1.71 27.22 -34.06
CA ALA A 170 -1.80 28.39 -34.92
C ALA A 170 -0.54 29.21 -34.70
#